data_AF-A0A3M2G6G8-F1
#
_entry.id   AF-A0A3M2G6G8-F1
#
_cell.length_a   1.000
_cell.length_b   1.000
_cell.length_c   1.000
_cell.angle_alpha   90.00
_cell.angle_beta   90.00
_cell.angle_gamma   90.00
#
_symmetry.space_group_name_H-M   'P 1'
#
loop_
_entity.id
_entity.type
_entity.pdbx_description
1 polymer ?
#
loop_
_entity_poly.entity_id
_entity_poly.type
_entity_poly.pdbx_seq_one_letter_code
_entity_poly.pdbx_strand_id
1 'polypeptide(L)' 'MPIKSYLAYPLEGKKQQLAQELANITGCEIIPSTNTELIVLVTETADEQAETELENRLKNLMSLQCLTMVSGFGDHA' A
#
# COMPACT_ATOMS: atom_id res chain seq x y z
N MET A 1 -8.20 12.98 -7.31
CA MET A 1 -8.56 11.90 -6.37
C MET A 1 -8.23 10.55 -6.98
N PRO A 2 -6.95 10.15 -7.03
CA PRO A 2 -6.61 8.82 -7.51
C PRO A 2 -6.88 7.76 -6.42
N ILE A 3 -7.36 6.61 -6.88
CA ILE A 3 -7.55 5.40 -6.07
C ILE A 3 -6.69 4.30 -6.68
N LYS A 4 -5.81 3.68 -5.90
CA LYS A 4 -4.94 2.61 -6.40
C LYS A 4 -4.99 1.38 -5.52
N SER A 5 -4.72 0.24 -6.12
CA SER A 5 -4.61 -1.05 -5.43
C SER A 5 -3.23 -1.66 -5.64
N TYR A 6 -2.71 -2.25 -4.57
CA TYR A 6 -1.38 -2.80 -4.49
C TYR A 6 -1.36 -4.18 -3.83
N LEU A 7 -0.41 -4.99 -4.24
CA LEU A 7 0.08 -6.13 -3.47
C LEU A 7 1.35 -5.68 -2.75
N ALA A 8 1.29 -5.67 -1.41
CA ALA A 8 2.41 -5.41 -0.54
C ALA A 8 2.96 -6.76 -0.05
N TYR A 9 4.16 -7.08 -0.50
CA TYR A 9 4.90 -8.27 -0.08
C TYR A 9 5.76 -7.90 1.13
N PRO A 10 5.47 -8.44 2.32
CA PRO A 10 6.30 -8.24 3.48
C PRO A 10 7.65 -8.94 3.31
N LEU A 11 8.65 -8.42 4.00
CA LEU A 11 9.84 -9.20 4.33
C LEU A 11 9.45 -10.43 5.16
N GLU A 12 10.23 -11.49 5.02
CA GLU A 12 9.94 -12.78 5.65
C GLU A 12 9.68 -12.64 7.16
N GLY A 13 8.53 -13.13 7.62
CA GLY A 13 8.08 -13.06 9.01
C GLY A 13 7.59 -11.69 9.49
N LYS A 14 7.62 -10.64 8.64
CA LYS A 14 7.24 -9.26 9.01
C LYS A 14 5.84 -8.85 8.60
N LYS A 15 4.99 -9.78 8.15
CA LYS A 15 3.62 -9.46 7.72
C LYS A 15 2.81 -8.69 8.75
N GLN A 16 2.83 -9.11 10.02
CA GLN A 16 2.09 -8.40 11.07
C GLN A 16 2.66 -6.99 11.31
N GLN A 17 3.98 -6.84 11.27
CA GLN A 17 4.63 -5.54 11.37
C GLN A 17 4.22 -4.62 10.22
N LEU A 18 4.31 -5.11 8.97
CA LEU A 18 3.91 -4.35 7.78
C LEU A 18 2.43 -3.96 7.85
N ALA A 19 1.55 -4.87 8.27
CA ALA A 19 0.12 -4.55 8.43
C ALA A 19 -0.10 -3.41 9.44
N GLN A 20 0.60 -3.43 10.57
CA GLN A 20 0.52 -2.35 11.56
C GLN A 20 1.09 -1.03 11.02
N GLU A 21 2.22 -1.07 10.32
CA GLU A 21 2.80 0.13 9.71
C GLU A 21 1.86 0.75 8.66
N LEU A 22 1.27 -0.08 7.78
CA LEU A 22 0.33 0.36 6.76
C LEU A 22 -0.99 0.89 7.37
N ALA A 23 -1.51 0.26 8.42
CA ALA A 23 -2.73 0.70 9.10
C ALA A 23 -2.58 2.07 9.79
N ASN A 24 -1.35 2.48 10.11
CA ASN A 24 -1.05 3.79 10.68
C ASN A 24 -0.91 4.90 9.62
N ILE A 25 -0.98 4.57 8.33
CA ILE A 25 -0.92 5.54 7.24
C ILE A 25 -2.35 5.95 6.86
N THR A 26 -2.65 7.23 7.00
CA THR A 26 -3.94 7.78 6.56
C THR A 26 -4.13 7.62 5.06
N GLY A 27 -5.34 7.24 4.64
CA GLY A 27 -5.66 6.98 3.23
C GLY A 27 -5.28 5.59 2.75
N CYS A 28 -4.89 4.68 3.67
CA CYS A 28 -4.62 3.28 3.38
C CYS A 28 -5.70 2.38 3.99
N GLU A 29 -6.29 1.52 3.15
CA GLU A 29 -7.10 0.39 3.58
C GLU A 29 -6.33 -0.91 3.36
N ILE A 30 -6.21 -1.73 4.41
CA ILE A 30 -5.41 -2.96 4.39
C ILE A 30 -6.30 -4.20 4.49
N ILE A 31 -6.01 -5.18 3.63
CA ILE A 31 -6.70 -6.47 3.60
C ILE A 31 -5.60 -7.55 3.65
N PRO A 32 -5.22 -8.02 4.86
CA PRO A 32 -4.19 -9.04 5.00
C PRO A 32 -4.69 -10.39 4.46
N SER A 33 -3.87 -11.07 3.67
CA SER A 33 -4.24 -12.41 3.18
C SER A 33 -4.26 -13.44 4.29
N THR A 34 -5.17 -14.40 4.23
CA THR A 34 -5.28 -15.48 5.23
C THR A 34 -4.47 -16.72 4.88
N ASN A 35 -4.02 -16.85 3.63
CA ASN A 35 -3.37 -18.07 3.12
C ASN A 35 -1.95 -17.85 2.61
N THR A 36 -1.50 -16.60 2.52
CA THR A 36 -0.22 -16.20 1.90
C THR A 36 0.42 -15.04 2.64
N GLU A 37 1.74 -14.93 2.54
CA GLU A 37 2.52 -13.81 3.07
C GLU A 37 2.42 -12.61 2.14
N LEU A 38 1.22 -12.01 2.05
CA LEU A 38 0.96 -10.79 1.30
C LEU A 38 -0.18 -9.99 1.93
N ILE A 39 -0.22 -8.69 1.63
CA ILE A 39 -1.27 -7.77 2.05
C ILE A 39 -1.79 -7.07 0.79
N VAL A 40 -3.11 -7.05 0.61
CA VAL A 40 -3.73 -6.18 -0.38
C VAL A 40 -3.89 -4.82 0.27
N LEU A 41 -3.39 -3.78 -0.40
CA LEU A 41 -3.46 -2.40 0.04
C LEU A 41 -4.26 -1.60 -0.99
N VAL A 42 -5.25 -0.85 -0.53
CA VAL A 42 -5.98 0.14 -1.34
C VAL A 42 -5.63 1.52 -0.81
N THR A 43 -5.30 2.45 -1.70
CA THR A 43 -5.00 3.84 -1.37
C THR A 43 -6.02 4.77 -2.01
N GLU A 44 -6.40 5.81 -1.27
CA GLU A 44 -7.15 6.94 -1.78
C GLU A 44 -6.40 8.22 -1.38
N THR A 45 -6.07 9.05 -2.37
CA THR A 45 -5.35 10.29 -2.15
C THR A 45 -6.05 11.47 -2.81
N ALA A 46 -5.74 12.69 -2.38
CA ALA A 46 -6.39 13.89 -2.89
C ALA A 46 -6.06 14.12 -4.38
N ASP A 47 -4.79 13.92 -4.75
CA ASP A 47 -4.22 14.23 -6.06
C ASP A 47 -2.95 13.39 -6.33
N GLU A 48 -2.40 13.51 -7.54
CA GLU A 48 -1.23 12.72 -7.97
C GLU A 48 0.06 13.06 -7.21
N GLN A 49 0.21 14.26 -6.65
CA GLN A 49 1.36 14.60 -5.82
C GLN A 49 1.27 13.85 -4.48
N ALA A 50 0.11 13.93 -3.81
CA ALA A 50 -0.14 13.19 -2.58
C ALA A 50 0.04 11.67 -2.76
N GLU A 51 -0.35 11.16 -3.92
CA GLU A 51 -0.13 9.76 -4.31
C GLU A 51 1.37 9.42 -4.45
N THR A 52 2.14 10.29 -5.11
CA THR A 52 3.59 10.10 -5.27
C THR A 52 4.31 10.13 -3.91
N GLU A 53 3.90 11.03 -3.01
CA GLU A 53 4.42 11.08 -1.64
C GLU A 53 4.08 9.83 -0.85
N LEU A 54 2.83 9.34 -0.97
CA LEU A 54 2.39 8.10 -0.34
C LEU A 54 3.21 6.90 -0.83
N GLU A 55 3.39 6.75 -2.15
CA GLU A 55 4.16 5.66 -2.74
C GLU A 55 5.62 5.67 -2.26
N ASN A 56 6.22 6.85 -2.14
CA ASN A 56 7.57 6.99 -1.59
C ASN A 56 7.62 6.59 -0.10
N ARG A 57 6.64 6.98 0.70
CA ARG A 57 6.56 6.56 2.12
C ARG A 57 6.43 5.05 2.24
N LEU A 58 5.60 4.42 1.42
CA LEU A 58 5.42 2.96 1.39
C LEU A 58 6.74 2.25 1.04
N LYS A 59 7.44 2.70 0.00
CA LYS A 59 8.73 2.13 -0.44
C LYS A 59 9.85 2.23 0.60
N ASN A 60 9.73 3.13 1.57
CA ASN A 60 10.72 3.29 2.65
C ASN A 60 10.44 2.40 3.89
N LEU A 61 9.36 1.62 3.90
CA LEU A 61 9.05 0.73 5.02
C LEU A 61 10.05 -0.44 5.07
N MET A 62 10.78 -0.57 6.19
CA MET A 62 11.75 -1.66 6.42
C MET A 62 11.11 -3.05 6.62
N SER A 63 9.78 -3.13 6.62
CA SER A 63 9.01 -4.37 6.65
C SER A 63 8.49 -4.79 5.28
N LEU A 64 8.64 -3.95 4.25
CA LEU A 64 8.20 -4.18 2.89
C LEU A 64 9.35 -4.70 2.03
N GLN A 65 9.16 -5.84 1.39
CA GLN A 65 10.10 -6.39 0.41
C GLN A 65 9.81 -5.87 -1.00
N CYS A 66 8.54 -5.86 -1.39
CA CYS A 66 8.12 -5.46 -2.72
C CYS A 66 6.71 -4.87 -2.70
N LEU A 67 6.46 -3.88 -3.55
CA LEU A 67 5.15 -3.27 -3.78
C LEU A 67 4.81 -3.36 -5.25
N THR A 68 3.70 -3.99 -5.59
CA THR A 68 3.24 -4.13 -6.98
C THR A 68 1.87 -3.50 -7.13
N MET A 69 1.75 -2.52 -8.02
CA MET A 69 0.46 -1.92 -8.36
C MET A 69 -0.34 -2.88 -9.23
N VAL A 70 -1.60 -3.13 -8.86
CA VAL A 70 -2.53 -4.00 -9.58
C VAL A 70 -3.48 -3.17 -10.43
N SER A 71 -3.99 -2.07 -9.88
CA SER A 71 -4.90 -1.17 -10.59
C SER A 71 -4.73 0.25 -10.07
N GLY A 72 -4.94 1.21 -10.96
CA GLY A 72 -5.00 2.62 -10.61
C GLY A 72 -6.13 3.27 -11.37
N PHE A 73 -6.98 3.99 -10.63
CA PHE A 73 -8.01 4.85 -11.18
C PHE A 73 -7.60 6.29 -10.88
N GLY A 74 -7.37 7.08 -11.93
CA GLY A 74 -7.15 8.52 -11.84
C GLY A 74 -8.27 9.21 -12.58
N ASP A 75 -8.90 10.20 -11.96
CA ASP A 75 -9.83 11.10 -12.63
C ASP A 75 -9.03 11.93 -13.65
N HIS A 76 -8.86 11.38 -14.86
CA HIS A 76 -8.57 12.18 -16.04
C HIS A 76 -9.91 12.72 -16.52
N ALA A 77 -10.25 13.93 -16.05
CA ALA A 77 -11.19 14.80 -16.74
C ALA A 77 -10.48 15.52 -17.89
#